data_AF-A0A662VR87-F1
#
_entry.id   AF-A0A662VR87-F1
#
_cell.length_a   1.000
_cell.length_b   1.000
_cell.length_c   1.000
_cell.angle_alpha   90.00
_cell.angle_beta   90.00
_cell.angle_gamma   90.00
#
_symmetry.space_group_name_H-M   'P 1'
#
loop_
_entity.id
_entity.type
_entity.pdbx_description
1 polymer ?
#
loop_
_entity_poly.entity_id
_entity_poly.type
_entity_poly.pdbx_seq_one_letter_code
_entity_poly.pdbx_strand_id
1 'polypeptide(L)'
;SDIIRVAEKVKGAKVAQQKAFVLLEPLDPSLKGIKEALSLRNLNPIKLATTNRKQGKLNTIDVLHFLEYYAKQGRGEFDTIYQQLYSKYSNLVREALEVAKVLANFTNDPERDIAKFCIEYVR
;
A
#
# COMPACT_ATOMS: atom_id res chain seq x y z
N SER A 1 10.76 5.54 14.07
CA SER A 1 9.50 4.89 13.67
C SER A 1 8.42 5.92 13.75
N ASP A 2 8.02 6.53 12.62
CA ASP A 2 6.96 7.54 12.60
C ASP A 2 6.09 7.29 11.37
N ILE A 3 4.95 6.65 11.61
CA ILE A 3 3.93 6.24 10.62
C ILE A 3 2.91 7.38 10.38
N ILE A 4 3.13 8.58 10.96
CA ILE A 4 2.11 9.64 11.05
C ILE A 4 2.72 10.99 10.64
N ARG A 5 2.13 11.65 9.64
CA ARG A 5 2.44 13.06 9.28
C ARG A 5 1.28 13.97 9.67
N VAL A 6 1.63 15.08 10.32
CA VAL A 6 0.70 16.13 10.75
C VAL A 6 0.26 16.94 9.52
N ALA A 7 -1.05 17.00 9.24
CA ALA A 7 -1.62 17.86 8.22
C ALA A 7 -1.63 19.34 8.66
N GLU A 8 -1.50 20.26 7.69
CA GLU A 8 -1.21 21.68 7.91
C GLU A 8 -2.21 22.45 8.80
N LYS A 9 -1.65 23.45 9.49
CA LYS A 9 -2.28 24.30 10.51
C LYS A 9 -3.48 25.09 9.99
N VAL A 10 -4.68 24.74 10.44
CA VAL A 10 -5.82 25.66 10.39
C VAL A 10 -5.75 26.58 11.63
N LYS A 11 -5.54 27.88 11.40
CA LYS A 11 -5.42 28.91 12.45
C LYS A 11 -6.81 29.27 12.97
N GLY A 12 -7.19 28.71 14.13
CA GLY A 12 -8.41 29.14 14.83
C GLY A 12 -8.58 28.46 16.19
N ALA A 13 -8.50 29.28 17.25
CA ALA A 13 -8.82 29.02 18.67
C ALA A 13 -8.14 27.83 19.38
N LYS A 14 -7.59 28.11 20.57
CA LYS A 14 -7.00 27.15 21.51
C LYS A 14 -8.05 26.15 22.01
N VAL A 15 -8.30 25.10 21.25
CA VAL A 15 -8.96 23.87 21.70
C VAL A 15 -8.11 22.73 21.15
N ALA A 16 -7.82 21.73 21.97
CA ALA A 16 -6.88 20.65 21.68
C ALA A 16 -6.96 20.19 20.22
N GLN A 17 -5.90 20.46 19.45
CA GLN A 17 -5.82 20.12 18.03
C GLN A 17 -6.08 18.62 17.89
N GLN A 18 -7.25 18.23 17.38
CA GLN A 18 -7.50 16.85 17.02
C GLN A 18 -6.41 16.45 16.01
N LYS A 19 -5.56 15.51 16.40
CA LYS A 19 -4.64 14.86 15.47
C LYS A 19 -5.53 14.14 14.45
N ALA A 20 -5.73 14.76 13.30
CA ALA A 20 -6.38 14.11 12.17
C ALA A 20 -5.41 13.03 11.67
N PHE A 21 -5.75 11.77 11.92
CA PHE A 21 -5.04 10.63 11.35
C PHE A 21 -5.59 10.42 9.94
N VAL A 22 -4.72 10.52 8.94
CA VAL A 22 -5.07 10.24 7.54
C VAL A 22 -4.78 8.78 7.28
N LEU A 23 -5.80 8.02 6.90
CA LEU A 23 -5.68 6.64 6.44
C LEU A 23 -4.85 6.64 5.14
N LEU A 24 -3.75 5.88 5.11
CA LEU A 24 -2.83 5.80 3.97
C LEU A 24 -3.04 4.49 3.21
N GLU A 25 -4.27 4.32 2.75
CA GLU A 25 -4.82 3.12 2.08
C GLU A 25 -5.57 3.57 0.81
N PRO A 26 -5.58 2.76 -0.26
CA PRO A 26 -6.45 2.99 -1.42
C PRO A 26 -7.92 3.12 -1.03
N LEU A 27 -8.41 4.36 -0.97
CA LEU A 27 -9.83 4.66 -0.70
C LEU A 27 -10.78 4.23 -1.84
N ASP A 28 -10.21 3.89 -2.99
CA ASP A 28 -10.92 3.41 -4.19
C ASP A 28 -10.05 2.36 -4.91
N PRO A 29 -10.61 1.22 -5.33
CA PRO A 29 -9.88 0.16 -6.02
C PRO A 29 -9.48 0.48 -7.48
N SER A 30 -9.62 1.73 -7.92
CA SER A 30 -9.10 2.17 -9.21
C SER A 30 -7.58 2.28 -9.21
N LEU A 31 -6.97 2.16 -10.40
CA LEU A 31 -5.52 2.37 -10.55
C LEU A 31 -5.08 3.76 -10.08
N LYS A 32 -5.97 4.76 -10.17
CA LYS A 32 -5.72 6.12 -9.69
C LYS A 32 -5.65 6.15 -8.15
N GLY A 33 -6.62 5.53 -7.47
CA GLY A 33 -6.64 5.44 -6.01
C GLY A 33 -5.40 4.76 -5.44
N ILE A 34 -4.97 3.64 -6.06
CA ILE A 34 -3.73 2.95 -5.66
C ILE A 34 -2.50 3.83 -5.88
N LYS A 35 -2.40 4.55 -7.01
CA LYS A 35 -1.28 5.50 -7.28
C LYS A 35 -1.24 6.64 -6.27
N GLU A 36 -2.38 7.14 -5.84
CA GLU A 36 -2.48 8.17 -4.81
C GLU A 36 -1.97 7.63 -3.46
N ALA A 37 -2.40 6.42 -3.06
CA ALA A 37 -1.91 5.76 -1.84
C ALA A 37 -0.39 5.55 -1.85
N LEU A 38 0.17 5.05 -2.97
CA LEU A 38 1.62 4.92 -3.16
C LEU A 38 2.34 6.27 -3.04
N SER A 39 1.78 7.33 -3.64
CA SER A 39 2.37 8.66 -3.61
C SER A 39 2.40 9.24 -2.19
N LEU A 40 1.30 9.11 -1.44
CA LEU A 40 1.20 9.56 -0.05
C LEU A 40 2.19 8.78 0.85
N ARG A 41 2.39 7.49 0.57
CA ARG A 41 3.39 6.64 1.23
C ARG A 41 4.82 6.86 0.74
N ASN A 42 5.04 7.75 -0.23
CA ASN A 42 6.35 8.03 -0.83
C ASN A 42 6.97 6.76 -1.43
N LEU A 43 6.17 5.99 -2.15
CA LEU A 43 6.57 4.75 -2.82
C LEU A 43 6.68 4.97 -4.32
N ASN A 44 7.73 4.41 -4.91
CA ASN A 44 7.94 4.40 -6.35
C ASN A 44 7.68 2.98 -6.88
N PRO A 45 6.56 2.74 -7.59
CA PRO A 45 6.24 1.41 -8.11
C PRO A 45 7.25 0.92 -9.15
N ILE A 46 7.84 1.82 -9.95
CA ILE A 46 8.84 1.45 -10.97
C ILE A 46 10.15 0.98 -10.32
N LYS A 47 10.58 1.65 -9.25
CA LYS A 47 11.81 1.30 -8.54
C LYS A 47 11.61 0.25 -7.43
N LEU A 48 10.35 -0.09 -7.12
CA LEU A 48 9.96 -0.95 -5.99
C LEU A 48 10.64 -0.53 -4.69
N ALA A 49 10.65 0.78 -4.42
CA ALA A 49 11.40 1.37 -3.31
C ALA A 49 10.75 2.67 -2.84
N THR A 50 11.17 3.14 -1.67
CA THR A 50 10.76 4.46 -1.16
C THR A 50 11.41 5.57 -1.99
N THR A 51 10.66 6.62 -2.31
CA THR A 51 11.19 7.83 -2.98
C THR A 51 12.02 8.68 -2.03
N ASN A 52 11.72 8.60 -0.74
CA ASN A 52 12.42 9.35 0.30
C ASN A 52 13.42 8.45 1.05
N ARG A 53 14.71 8.71 0.85
CA ARG A 53 15.81 7.96 1.50
C ARG A 53 15.78 8.03 3.04
N LYS A 54 15.10 9.02 3.63
CA LYS A 54 14.92 9.11 5.10
C LYS A 54 13.83 8.17 5.62
N GLN A 55 12.95 7.70 4.72
CA GLN A 55 11.76 6.92 5.02
C GLN A 55 12.10 5.42 5.00
N GLY A 56 13.07 5.02 5.82
CA GLY A 56 13.33 3.62 6.21
C GLY A 56 13.40 2.55 5.11
N LYS A 57 13.34 1.30 5.55
CA LYS A 57 13.13 0.12 4.69
C LYS A 57 11.64 -0.03 4.40
N LEU A 58 11.29 -0.73 3.31
CA LEU A 58 9.91 -1.12 3.03
C LEU A 58 9.33 -1.93 4.18
N ASN A 59 8.05 -1.73 4.44
CA ASN A 59 7.25 -2.58 5.32
C ASN A 59 6.26 -3.44 4.52
N THR A 60 5.56 -4.32 5.22
CA THR A 60 4.58 -5.26 4.67
C THR A 60 3.47 -4.58 3.88
N ILE A 61 2.97 -3.44 4.36
CA ILE A 61 1.90 -2.70 3.68
C ILE A 61 2.41 -2.01 2.41
N ASP A 62 3.66 -1.51 2.41
CA ASP A 62 4.26 -0.97 1.19
C ASP A 62 4.37 -2.03 0.09
N VAL A 63 4.77 -3.26 0.48
CA VAL A 63 4.86 -4.40 -0.43
C VAL A 63 3.48 -4.82 -0.92
N LEU A 64 2.46 -4.83 -0.05
CA LEU A 64 1.09 -5.09 -0.43
C LEU A 64 0.60 -4.11 -1.50
N HIS A 65 0.77 -2.81 -1.30
CA HIS A 65 0.32 -1.82 -2.28
C HIS A 65 1.08 -1.88 -3.61
N PHE A 66 2.34 -2.33 -3.62
CA PHE A 66 3.02 -2.64 -4.88
C PHE A 66 2.34 -3.82 -5.59
N LEU A 67 2.08 -4.91 -4.87
CA LEU A 67 1.39 -6.08 -5.44
C LEU A 67 0.02 -5.70 -5.99
N GLU A 68 -0.76 -4.90 -5.27
CA GLU A 68 -2.07 -4.40 -5.68
C GLU A 68 -2.00 -3.55 -6.94
N TYR A 69 -1.03 -2.63 -7.00
CA TYR A 69 -0.81 -1.77 -8.15
C TYR A 69 -0.56 -2.56 -9.43
N TYR A 70 0.20 -3.65 -9.34
CA TYR A 70 0.52 -4.50 -10.49
C TYR A 70 -0.55 -5.55 -10.76
N ALA A 71 -1.24 -6.06 -9.74
CA ALA A 71 -2.40 -6.92 -9.90
C ALA A 71 -3.50 -6.22 -10.70
N LYS A 72 -3.69 -4.91 -10.45
CA LYS A 72 -4.64 -4.08 -11.20
C LYS A 72 -4.25 -3.86 -12.67
N GLN A 73 -2.96 -3.96 -13.00
CA GLN A 73 -2.48 -3.81 -14.39
C GLN A 73 -2.58 -5.11 -15.18
N GLY A 74 -2.52 -6.26 -14.51
CA GLY A 74 -2.75 -7.58 -15.10
C GLY A 74 -1.75 -8.63 -14.63
N ARG A 75 -2.07 -9.90 -14.91
CA ARG A 75 -1.31 -11.05 -14.41
C ARG A 75 0.17 -11.05 -14.83
N GLY A 76 0.48 -10.72 -16.08
CA GLY A 76 1.88 -10.75 -16.57
C GLY A 76 2.80 -9.73 -15.87
N GLU A 77 2.29 -8.52 -15.64
CA GLU A 77 3.01 -7.49 -14.88
C GLU A 77 3.15 -7.89 -13.41
N PHE A 78 2.07 -8.46 -12.85
CA PHE A 78 2.08 -8.96 -11.48
C PHE A 78 3.12 -10.04 -11.26
N ASP A 79 3.18 -11.08 -12.11
CA ASP A 79 4.10 -12.20 -11.95
C ASP A 79 5.57 -11.73 -11.94
N THR A 80 5.89 -10.81 -12.85
CA THR A 80 7.22 -10.21 -12.95
C THR A 80 7.61 -9.49 -11.65
N ILE A 81 6.70 -8.67 -11.12
CA ILE A 81 6.97 -7.88 -9.91
C ILE A 81 6.93 -8.75 -8.66
N TYR A 82 6.06 -9.74 -8.60
CA TYR A 82 6.00 -10.72 -7.53
C TYR A 82 7.34 -11.44 -7.39
N GLN A 83 7.92 -11.95 -8.49
CA GLN A 83 9.23 -12.61 -8.45
C GLN A 83 10.34 -11.65 -8.00
N GLN A 84 10.34 -10.41 -8.50
CA GLN A 84 11.32 -9.40 -8.10
C GLN A 84 11.23 -9.05 -6.61
N LEU A 85 10.01 -8.83 -6.09
CA LEU A 85 9.79 -8.54 -4.68
C LEU A 85 10.12 -9.74 -3.80
N TYR A 86 9.74 -10.95 -4.21
CA TYR A 86 9.97 -12.17 -3.44
C TYR A 86 11.46 -12.50 -3.33
N SER A 87 12.24 -12.27 -4.41
CA SER A 87 13.70 -12.47 -4.38
C SER A 87 14.43 -11.54 -3.41
N LYS A 88 13.91 -10.33 -3.18
CA LYS A 88 14.55 -9.30 -2.33
C LYS A 88 13.96 -9.24 -0.91
N TYR A 89 12.67 -9.49 -0.77
CA TYR A 89 11.86 -9.22 0.42
C TYR A 89 10.87 -10.37 0.71
N SER A 90 11.32 -11.62 0.58
CA SER A 90 10.49 -12.82 0.73
C SER A 90 9.59 -12.82 1.98
N ASN A 91 10.11 -12.41 3.14
CA ASN A 91 9.33 -12.33 4.37
C ASN A 91 8.20 -11.31 4.27
N LEU A 92 8.49 -10.10 3.77
CA LEU A 92 7.48 -9.04 3.62
C LEU A 92 6.41 -9.42 2.59
N VAL A 93 6.80 -10.10 1.51
CA VAL A 93 5.84 -10.59 0.50
C VAL A 93 4.90 -11.63 1.10
N ARG A 94 5.43 -12.59 1.88
CA ARG A 94 4.59 -13.59 2.56
C ARG A 94 3.61 -12.93 3.51
N GLU A 95 4.07 -12.02 4.36
CA GLU A 95 3.20 -11.28 5.27
C GLU A 95 2.16 -10.45 4.50
N ALA A 96 2.55 -9.79 3.40
CA ALA A 96 1.64 -8.99 2.59
C ALA A 96 0.53 -9.86 1.97
N LEU A 97 0.85 -11.08 1.54
CA LEU A 97 -0.16 -12.02 1.06
C LEU A 97 -1.09 -12.52 2.17
N GLU A 98 -0.61 -12.70 3.40
CA GLU A 98 -1.50 -13.00 4.52
C GLU A 98 -2.44 -11.82 4.83
N VAL A 99 -1.93 -10.58 4.77
CA VAL A 99 -2.77 -9.38 4.90
C VAL A 99 -3.81 -9.33 3.78
N ALA A 100 -3.42 -9.57 2.52
CA ALA A 100 -4.35 -9.61 1.40
C ALA A 100 -5.45 -10.68 1.56
N LYS A 101 -5.12 -11.87 2.09
CA LYS A 101 -6.14 -12.90 2.40
C LYS A 101 -7.14 -12.40 3.44
N VAL A 102 -6.66 -11.70 4.45
CA VAL A 102 -7.51 -11.12 5.49
C VAL A 102 -8.41 -10.03 4.89
N LEU A 103 -7.85 -9.09 4.11
CA LEU A 103 -8.59 -8.02 3.43
C LEU A 103 -9.64 -8.54 2.44
N ALA A 104 -9.33 -9.59 1.67
CA ALA A 104 -10.25 -10.20 0.73
C ALA A 104 -11.56 -10.72 1.37
N ASN A 105 -11.53 -11.01 2.67
CA ASN A 105 -12.68 -11.48 3.45
C ASN A 105 -13.51 -10.34 4.06
N PHE A 106 -13.02 -9.10 4.08
CA PHE A 106 -13.79 -7.97 4.60
C PHE A 106 -14.73 -7.42 3.53
N THR A 107 -16.04 -7.57 3.76
CA THR A 107 -17.08 -7.22 2.80
C THR A 107 -17.19 -5.72 2.48
N ASN A 108 -16.77 -4.86 3.40
CA ASN A 108 -16.89 -3.40 3.30
C ASN A 108 -15.56 -2.70 3.01
N ASP A 109 -14.50 -3.46 2.71
CA ASP A 109 -13.19 -2.90 2.48
C ASP A 109 -13.00 -2.49 1.00
N PRO A 110 -12.56 -1.25 0.72
CA PRO A 110 -12.34 -0.79 -0.66
C PRO A 110 -11.23 -1.57 -1.38
N GLU A 111 -10.28 -2.16 -0.66
CA GLU A 111 -9.17 -2.94 -1.21
C GLU A 111 -9.57 -4.39 -1.50
N ARG A 112 -10.70 -4.86 -0.96
CA ARG A 112 -11.13 -6.27 -1.01
C ARG A 112 -10.95 -6.93 -2.37
N ASP A 113 -11.43 -6.29 -3.42
CA ASP A 113 -11.41 -6.89 -4.76
C ASP A 113 -10.01 -6.89 -5.39
N ILE A 114 -9.16 -5.91 -5.05
CA ILE A 114 -7.77 -5.93 -5.50
C ILE A 114 -6.96 -6.96 -4.70
N ALA A 115 -7.20 -7.06 -3.40
CA ALA A 115 -6.60 -8.06 -2.54
C ALA A 115 -6.90 -9.49 -3.05
N LYS A 116 -8.12 -9.75 -3.53
CA LYS A 116 -8.45 -11.02 -4.20
C LYS A 116 -7.58 -11.27 -5.44
N PHE A 117 -7.39 -10.29 -6.31
CA PHE A 117 -6.51 -10.45 -7.47
C PHE A 117 -5.07 -10.81 -7.07
N CYS A 118 -4.54 -10.18 -6.02
CA CYS A 118 -3.23 -10.53 -5.47
C CYS A 118 -3.16 -12.00 -5.04
N ILE A 119 -4.22 -12.54 -4.43
CA ILE A 119 -4.27 -13.96 -4.02
C ILE A 119 -4.45 -14.89 -5.21
N GLU A 120 -5.30 -14.53 -6.18
CA GLU A 120 -5.58 -15.34 -7.36
C GLU A 120 -4.37 -15.47 -8.28
N TYR A 121 -3.58 -14.41 -8.45
CA TYR A 121 -2.43 -14.43 -9.37
C TYR A 121 -1.22 -15.17 -8.80
N VAL A 122 -1.12 -15.32 -7.48
CA VAL A 122 -0.08 -16.12 -6.82
C VAL A 122 -0.37 -17.63 -6.88
N ARG A 123 -1.61 -18.02 -7.19
CA ARG A 123 -2.00 -19.43 -7.40
C ARG A 123 -1.63 -19.92 -8.80
#